data_AF-A0A543EEV5-F1
#
_entry.id   AF-A0A543EEV5-F1
#
_cell.length_a   1.000
_cell.length_b   1.000
_cell.length_c   1.000
_cell.angle_alpha   90.00
_cell.angle_beta   90.00
_cell.angle_gamma   90.00
#
_symmetry.space_group_name_H-M   'P 1'
#
loop_
_entity.id
_entity.type
_entity.pdbx_description
1 polymer ?
#
loop_
_entity_poly.entity_id
_entity_poly.type
_entity_poly.pdbx_seq_one_letter_code
_entity_poly.pdbx_strand_id
1 'polypeptide(L)'
;METVLVILQACVVLGAIVLGVRTGGLGLGLWGVVGTTILVFVFRLEPGSPPIDAFFIIIAVITASSAMQAAGGIDYLVSIASKIIQRNPRRLTYVAPVVAFVFTVLSGTSNIFFALIPVIYETAYRNGQRPERALAASTVTSGLGITASPVSAAMAAYLVLMAGTGYEL
;
A
#
# COMPACT_ATOMS: atom_id res chain seq x y z
N MET A 1 3.31 -33.85 18.44
CA MET A 1 2.66 -32.79 19.26
C MET A 1 2.98 -31.40 18.75
N GLU A 2 4.20 -31.13 18.30
CA GLU A 2 4.61 -29.82 17.75
C GLU A 2 3.75 -29.34 16.58
N THR A 3 3.43 -30.22 15.62
CA THR A 3 2.59 -29.88 14.46
C THR A 3 1.19 -29.40 14.87
N VAL A 4 0.59 -30.01 15.90
CA VAL A 4 -0.75 -29.61 16.39
C VAL A 4 -0.70 -28.22 17.03
N LEU A 5 0.38 -27.92 17.73
CA LEU A 5 0.58 -26.64 18.39
C LEU A 5 0.83 -25.52 17.37
N VAL A 6 1.61 -25.78 16.33
CA VAL A 6 1.80 -24.87 15.19
C VAL A 6 0.49 -24.62 14.44
N ILE A 7 -0.33 -25.65 14.21
CA ILE A 7 -1.64 -25.51 13.56
C ILE A 7 -2.56 -24.63 14.42
N LEU A 8 -2.59 -24.82 15.74
CA LEU A 8 -3.38 -23.99 16.65
C LEU A 8 -2.93 -22.52 16.64
N GLN A 9 -1.62 -22.27 16.69
CA GLN A 9 -1.06 -20.91 16.56
C GLN A 9 -1.43 -20.28 15.22
N ALA A 10 -1.33 -21.03 14.12
CA ALA A 10 -1.74 -20.56 12.80
C ALA A 10 -3.23 -20.23 12.76
N CYS A 11 -4.09 -21.04 13.39
CA CYS A 11 -5.52 -20.73 13.52
C CYS A 11 -5.78 -19.43 14.29
N VAL A 12 -5.01 -19.14 15.35
CA VAL A 12 -5.11 -17.87 16.09
C VAL A 12 -4.71 -16.69 15.21
N VAL A 13 -3.59 -16.80 14.47
CA VAL A 13 -3.12 -15.76 13.55
C VAL A 13 -4.15 -15.51 12.44
N LEU A 14 -4.61 -16.58 11.77
CA LEU A 14 -5.60 -16.49 10.71
C LEU A 14 -6.93 -15.95 11.24
N GLY A 15 -7.36 -16.37 12.44
CA GLY A 15 -8.57 -15.86 13.10
C GLY A 15 -8.48 -14.36 13.37
N ALA A 16 -7.34 -13.89 13.92
CA ALA A 16 -7.09 -12.48 14.15
C ALA A 16 -7.08 -11.68 12.85
N ILE A 17 -6.46 -12.19 11.77
CA ILE A 17 -6.46 -11.54 10.45
C ILE A 17 -7.88 -11.45 9.89
N VAL A 18 -8.65 -12.54 9.93
CA VAL A 18 -10.02 -12.55 9.41
C VAL A 18 -10.90 -11.54 10.14
N LEU A 19 -10.82 -11.48 11.48
CA LEU A 19 -11.56 -10.51 12.28
C LEU A 19 -11.07 -9.08 12.06
N GLY A 20 -9.77 -8.89 11.89
CA GLY A 20 -9.15 -7.60 11.54
C GLY A 20 -9.60 -7.05 10.20
N VAL A 21 -9.58 -7.89 9.15
CA VAL A 21 -10.04 -7.50 7.81
C VAL A 21 -11.54 -7.19 7.80
N ARG A 22 -12.34 -7.95 8.58
CA ARG A 22 -13.79 -7.73 8.67
C ARG A 22 -14.16 -6.44 9.39
N THR A 23 -13.39 -6.05 10.41
CA THR A 23 -13.60 -4.80 11.16
C THR A 23 -13.05 -3.57 10.43
N GLY A 24 -11.99 -3.75 9.64
CA GLY A 24 -11.42 -2.71 8.77
C GLY A 24 -10.76 -1.55 9.52
N GLY A 25 -10.05 -0.70 8.77
CA GLY A 25 -9.43 0.52 9.30
C GLY A 25 -8.49 0.24 10.49
N LEU A 26 -8.74 0.92 11.62
CA LEU A 26 -7.98 0.75 12.87
C LEU A 26 -8.16 -0.65 13.49
N GLY A 27 -9.27 -1.34 13.20
CA GLY A 27 -9.57 -2.68 13.72
C GLY A 27 -8.55 -3.73 13.31
N LEU A 28 -7.97 -3.60 12.11
CA LEU A 28 -6.92 -4.51 11.62
C LEU A 28 -5.67 -4.46 12.51
N GLY A 29 -5.28 -3.27 12.97
CA GLY A 29 -4.16 -3.10 13.91
C GLY A 29 -4.47 -3.64 15.30
N LEU A 30 -5.67 -3.35 15.83
CA LEU A 30 -6.10 -3.82 17.15
C LEU A 30 -6.16 -5.35 17.24
N TRP A 31 -6.74 -6.01 16.23
CA TRP A 31 -6.76 -7.48 16.16
C TRP A 31 -5.36 -8.08 16.01
N GLY A 32 -4.42 -7.38 15.39
CA GLY A 32 -3.00 -7.76 15.40
C GLY A 32 -2.43 -7.82 16.82
N VAL A 33 -2.67 -6.78 17.64
CA VAL A 33 -2.24 -6.74 19.06
C VAL A 33 -2.92 -7.81 19.90
N VAL A 34 -4.23 -8.02 19.70
CA VAL A 34 -4.96 -9.09 20.40
C VAL A 34 -4.41 -10.47 20.01
N GLY A 35 -4.15 -10.70 18.73
CA GLY A 35 -3.56 -11.94 18.23
C GLY A 35 -2.17 -12.20 18.83
N THR A 36 -1.28 -11.21 18.85
CA THR A 36 0.05 -11.36 19.46
C THR A 36 -0.04 -11.54 20.98
N THR A 37 -0.97 -10.87 21.65
CA THR A 37 -1.24 -11.06 23.09
C THR A 37 -1.65 -12.51 23.38
N ILE A 38 -2.56 -13.09 22.58
CA ILE A 38 -2.97 -14.49 22.75
C ILE A 38 -1.77 -15.43 22.54
N LEU A 39 -0.94 -15.20 21.52
CA LEU A 39 0.25 -16.01 21.26
C LEU A 39 1.28 -15.96 22.40
N VAL A 40 1.53 -14.78 22.97
CA VAL A 40 2.52 -14.60 24.05
C VAL A 40 1.98 -15.12 25.39
N PHE A 41 0.74 -14.78 25.78
CA PHE A 41 0.22 -15.15 27.11
C PHE A 41 -0.37 -16.56 27.19
N VAL A 42 -1.02 -17.05 26.12
CA VAL A 42 -1.65 -18.38 26.11
C VAL A 42 -0.67 -19.44 25.63
N PHE A 43 -0.02 -19.21 24.49
CA PHE A 43 0.93 -20.18 23.91
C PHE A 43 2.35 -20.05 24.46
N ARG A 44 2.61 -19.05 25.34
CA ARG A 44 3.91 -18.80 25.98
C ARG A 44 5.07 -18.67 24.98
N LEU A 45 4.79 -18.11 23.81
CA LEU A 45 5.82 -17.75 22.83
C LEU A 45 6.66 -16.58 23.36
N GLU A 46 7.95 -16.59 23.05
CA GLU A 46 8.82 -15.48 23.37
C GLU A 46 8.34 -14.20 22.66
N PRO A 47 8.24 -13.06 23.36
CA PRO A 47 7.88 -11.80 22.74
C PRO A 47 8.91 -11.41 21.68
N GLY A 48 8.43 -11.10 20.48
CA GLY A 48 9.28 -10.52 19.44
C GLY A 48 9.74 -9.10 19.79
N SER A 49 10.82 -8.66 19.16
CA SER A 49 11.27 -7.26 19.26
C SER A 49 10.25 -6.31 18.61
N PRO A 50 9.91 -5.18 19.25
CA PRO A 50 9.07 -4.17 18.63
C PRO A 50 9.71 -3.63 17.33
N PRO A 51 8.94 -3.44 16.23
CA PRO A 51 9.49 -2.99 14.95
C PRO A 51 9.68 -1.46 14.94
N ILE A 52 10.59 -0.95 15.79
CA ILE A 52 10.81 0.48 16.04
C ILE A 52 11.13 1.24 14.74
N ASP A 53 11.95 0.66 13.87
CA ASP A 53 12.33 1.27 12.60
C ASP A 53 11.12 1.46 11.68
N ALA A 54 10.26 0.44 11.60
CA ALA A 54 9.03 0.53 10.81
C ALA A 54 8.07 1.59 11.39
N PHE A 55 7.96 1.71 12.71
CA PHE A 55 7.16 2.77 13.34
C PHE A 55 7.67 4.17 12.98
N PHE A 56 8.97 4.41 13.06
CA PHE A 56 9.54 5.72 12.69
C PHE A 56 9.38 6.04 11.22
N ILE A 57 9.56 5.06 10.33
CA ILE A 57 9.31 5.24 8.90
C ILE A 57 7.86 5.63 8.66
N ILE A 58 6.89 4.91 9.25
CA ILE A 58 5.46 5.21 9.10
C ILE A 58 5.16 6.65 9.56
N ILE A 59 5.67 7.06 10.72
CA ILE A 59 5.45 8.42 11.24
C ILE A 59 6.07 9.48 10.31
N ALA A 60 7.30 9.27 9.85
CA ALA A 60 7.98 10.20 8.94
C ALA A 60 7.21 10.35 7.62
N VAL A 61 6.78 9.24 7.04
CA VAL A 61 6.00 9.17 5.80
C VAL A 61 4.66 9.87 5.95
N ILE A 62 3.89 9.55 7.00
CA ILE A 62 2.58 10.18 7.23
C ILE A 62 2.75 11.68 7.42
N THR A 63 3.78 12.11 8.15
CA THR A 63 4.06 13.53 8.38
C THR A 63 4.40 14.24 7.07
N ALA A 64 5.31 13.68 6.27
CA ALA A 64 5.69 14.23 4.96
C ALA A 64 4.51 14.27 3.98
N SER A 65 3.73 13.19 3.89
CA SER A 65 2.55 13.11 3.03
C SER A 65 1.46 14.09 3.47
N SER A 66 1.25 14.25 4.78
CA SER A 66 0.28 15.20 5.33
C SER A 66 0.70 16.65 5.04
N ALA A 67 1.98 16.97 5.18
CA ALA A 67 2.52 18.28 4.81
C ALA A 67 2.38 18.55 3.31
N MET A 68 2.69 17.56 2.47
CA MET A 68 2.49 17.64 1.01
C MET A 68 1.02 17.87 0.65
N GLN A 69 0.09 17.18 1.32
CA GLN A 69 -1.33 17.32 1.08
C GLN A 69 -1.86 18.68 1.55
N ALA A 70 -1.41 19.18 2.72
CA ALA A 70 -1.74 20.51 3.21
C ALA A 70 -1.19 21.64 2.32
N ALA A 71 -0.04 21.43 1.67
CA ALA A 71 0.55 22.37 0.73
C ALA A 71 -0.08 22.33 -0.69
N GLY A 72 -1.06 21.46 -0.95
CA GLY A 72 -1.63 21.28 -2.29
C GLY A 72 -0.73 20.51 -3.26
N GLY A 73 0.30 19.82 -2.75
CA GLY A 73 1.26 19.07 -3.56
C GLY A 73 0.62 17.91 -4.33
N ILE A 74 -0.42 17.27 -3.76
CA ILE A 74 -1.18 16.23 -4.45
C ILE A 74 -1.95 16.80 -5.65
N ASP A 75 -2.59 17.95 -5.50
CA ASP A 75 -3.28 18.62 -6.62
C ASP A 75 -2.32 19.03 -7.73
N TYR A 76 -1.13 19.52 -7.35
CA TYR A 76 -0.05 19.81 -8.29
C TYR A 76 0.38 18.56 -9.06
N LEU A 77 0.66 17.46 -8.35
CA LEU A 77 0.99 16.18 -8.97
C LEU A 77 -0.14 15.76 -9.93
N VAL A 78 -1.42 15.87 -9.53
CA VAL A 78 -2.57 15.41 -10.35
C VAL A 78 -2.67 16.25 -11.62
N SER A 79 -2.37 17.54 -11.53
CA SER A 79 -2.28 18.43 -12.69
C SER A 79 -1.21 17.98 -13.69
N ILE A 80 -0.04 17.52 -13.20
CA ILE A 80 1.04 17.00 -14.06
C ILE A 80 0.60 15.71 -14.74
N ALA A 81 0.09 14.76 -13.96
CA ALA A 81 -0.38 13.48 -14.47
C ALA A 81 -1.46 13.66 -15.54
N SER A 82 -2.40 14.58 -15.31
CA SER A 82 -3.44 14.94 -16.28
C SER A 82 -2.85 15.51 -17.56
N LYS A 83 -1.87 16.41 -17.48
CA LYS A 83 -1.17 16.93 -18.68
C LYS A 83 -0.46 15.83 -19.46
N ILE A 84 0.18 14.87 -18.79
CA ILE A 84 0.89 13.76 -19.45
C ILE A 84 -0.08 12.83 -20.16
N ILE A 85 -1.17 12.45 -19.47
CA ILE A 85 -2.20 11.56 -20.00
C ILE A 85 -2.90 12.20 -21.21
N GLN A 86 -3.26 13.49 -21.12
CA GLN A 86 -3.90 14.22 -22.20
C GLN A 86 -2.97 14.45 -23.42
N ARG A 87 -1.65 14.48 -23.22
CA ARG A 87 -0.67 14.64 -24.32
C ARG A 87 -0.57 13.42 -25.22
N ASN A 88 -0.80 12.21 -24.68
CA ASN A 88 -0.67 10.95 -25.43
C ASN A 88 -1.96 10.11 -25.39
N PRO A 89 -3.10 10.64 -25.84
CA PRO A 89 -4.39 10.02 -25.59
C PRO A 89 -4.58 8.76 -26.45
N ARG A 90 -3.87 8.61 -27.59
CA ARG A 90 -3.91 7.39 -28.43
C ARG A 90 -3.32 6.15 -27.73
N ARG A 91 -2.40 6.34 -26.77
CA ARG A 91 -1.69 5.27 -26.05
C ARG A 91 -2.12 5.18 -24.57
N LEU A 92 -3.34 5.59 -24.26
CA LEU A 92 -3.84 5.70 -22.88
C LEU A 92 -3.65 4.40 -22.07
N THR A 93 -3.87 3.23 -22.68
CA THR A 93 -3.71 1.93 -22.02
C THR A 93 -2.29 1.64 -21.52
N TYR A 94 -1.27 2.30 -22.07
CA TYR A 94 0.13 2.19 -21.61
C TYR A 94 0.56 3.36 -20.75
N VAL A 95 0.11 4.58 -21.10
CA VAL A 95 0.50 5.79 -20.39
C VAL A 95 -0.14 5.86 -19.01
N ALA A 96 -1.43 5.52 -18.89
CA ALA A 96 -2.14 5.61 -17.61
C ALA A 96 -1.52 4.69 -16.53
N PRO A 97 -1.18 3.41 -16.80
CA PRO A 97 -0.55 2.55 -15.80
C PRO A 97 0.85 3.02 -15.36
N VAL A 98 1.66 3.51 -16.31
CA VAL A 98 3.00 4.03 -15.99
C VAL A 98 2.91 5.30 -15.15
N VAL A 99 2.00 6.20 -15.51
CA VAL A 99 1.74 7.41 -14.72
C VAL A 99 1.27 7.01 -13.33
N ALA A 100 0.29 6.12 -13.20
CA ALA A 100 -0.20 5.63 -11.91
C ALA A 100 0.91 4.99 -11.05
N PHE A 101 1.80 4.19 -11.64
CA PHE A 101 2.94 3.61 -10.95
C PHE A 101 3.86 4.67 -10.38
N VAL A 102 4.37 5.57 -11.22
CA VAL A 102 5.28 6.64 -10.82
C VAL A 102 4.64 7.49 -9.74
N PHE A 103 3.37 7.80 -9.89
CA PHE A 103 2.60 8.55 -8.91
C PHE A 103 2.54 7.89 -7.54
N THR A 104 2.23 6.59 -7.51
CA THR A 104 2.15 5.84 -6.27
C THR A 104 3.53 5.62 -5.67
N VAL A 105 4.58 5.49 -6.48
CA VAL A 105 5.96 5.42 -6.00
C VAL A 105 6.37 6.72 -5.32
N LEU A 106 6.09 7.88 -5.92
CA LEU A 106 6.43 9.18 -5.33
C LEU A 106 5.62 9.49 -4.08
N SER A 107 4.35 9.11 -4.06
CA SER A 107 3.47 9.38 -2.92
C SER A 107 3.55 8.35 -1.79
N GLY A 108 3.99 7.12 -2.07
CA GLY A 108 3.99 6.01 -1.12
C GLY A 108 2.62 5.38 -0.84
N THR A 109 1.53 5.88 -1.43
CA THR A 109 0.15 5.39 -1.21
C THR A 109 -0.65 5.24 -2.51
N SER A 110 -1.45 4.18 -2.61
CA SER A 110 -2.40 3.99 -3.71
C SER A 110 -3.63 4.90 -3.62
N ASN A 111 -3.86 5.56 -2.48
CA ASN A 111 -5.03 6.43 -2.32
C ASN A 111 -5.04 7.59 -3.33
N ILE A 112 -3.86 8.04 -3.77
CA ILE A 112 -3.75 9.09 -4.80
C ILE A 112 -4.29 8.62 -6.16
N PHE A 113 -4.29 7.32 -6.45
CA PHE A 113 -4.84 6.79 -7.70
C PHE A 113 -6.31 7.17 -7.91
N PHE A 114 -7.09 7.34 -6.83
CA PHE A 114 -8.49 7.77 -6.95
C PHE A 114 -8.65 9.13 -7.63
N ALA A 115 -7.68 10.04 -7.48
CA ALA A 115 -7.70 11.32 -8.18
C ALA A 115 -7.39 11.19 -9.69
N LEU A 116 -6.73 10.10 -10.11
CA LEU A 116 -6.42 9.82 -11.52
C LEU A 116 -7.57 9.12 -12.25
N ILE A 117 -8.46 8.42 -11.54
CA ILE A 117 -9.62 7.74 -12.15
C ILE A 117 -10.45 8.67 -13.05
N PRO A 118 -10.93 9.86 -12.59
CA PRO A 118 -11.73 10.73 -13.44
C PRO A 118 -10.93 11.23 -14.66
N VAL A 119 -9.65 11.54 -14.49
CA VAL A 119 -8.76 12.01 -15.56
C VAL A 119 -8.57 10.93 -16.65
N ILE A 120 -8.34 9.68 -16.25
CA ILE A 120 -8.21 8.55 -17.16
C ILE A 120 -9.54 8.30 -17.87
N TYR A 121 -10.66 8.37 -17.14
CA TYR A 121 -11.99 8.17 -17.70
C TYR A 121 -12.35 9.23 -18.74
N GLU A 122 -12.18 10.52 -18.43
CA GLU A 122 -12.44 11.62 -19.36
C GLU A 122 -11.55 11.53 -20.61
N THR A 123 -10.28 11.18 -20.44
CA THR A 123 -9.35 11.03 -21.56
C THR A 123 -9.73 9.84 -22.44
N ALA A 124 -10.12 8.72 -21.85
CA ALA A 124 -10.59 7.54 -22.58
C ALA A 124 -11.86 7.86 -23.39
N TYR A 125 -12.83 8.51 -22.74
CA TYR A 125 -14.11 8.85 -23.33
C TYR A 125 -13.96 9.81 -24.51
N ARG A 126 -13.17 10.87 -24.36
CA ARG A 126 -12.87 11.82 -25.45
C ARG A 126 -12.21 11.16 -26.66
N ASN A 127 -11.44 10.11 -26.44
CA ASN A 127 -10.74 9.38 -27.50
C ASN A 127 -11.50 8.16 -28.04
N GLY A 128 -12.74 7.92 -27.60
CA GLY A 128 -13.54 6.76 -28.00
C GLY A 128 -12.92 5.42 -27.59
N GLN A 129 -12.05 5.42 -26.57
CA GLN A 129 -11.42 4.20 -26.04
C GLN A 129 -12.20 3.68 -24.84
N ARG A 130 -12.24 2.35 -24.67
CA ARG A 130 -12.85 1.73 -23.48
C ARG A 130 -11.99 2.00 -22.24
N PRO A 131 -12.48 2.71 -21.22
CA PRO A 131 -11.70 3.10 -20.04
C PRO A 131 -11.32 1.90 -19.16
N GLU A 132 -12.13 0.85 -19.17
CA GLU A 132 -11.98 -0.36 -18.34
C GLU A 132 -10.56 -0.95 -18.37
N ARG A 133 -9.95 -1.02 -19.57
CA ARG A 133 -8.61 -1.60 -19.75
C ARG A 133 -7.52 -0.73 -19.13
N ALA A 134 -7.63 0.58 -19.29
CA ALA A 134 -6.65 1.52 -18.73
C ALA A 134 -6.79 1.61 -17.20
N LEU A 135 -8.02 1.65 -16.69
CA LEU A 135 -8.29 1.70 -15.26
C LEU A 135 -7.83 0.43 -14.55
N ALA A 136 -8.17 -0.76 -15.05
CA ALA A 136 -7.76 -2.02 -14.45
C ALA A 136 -6.24 -2.16 -14.38
N ALA A 137 -5.54 -1.87 -15.49
CA ALA A 137 -4.07 -1.90 -15.52
C ALA A 137 -3.47 -0.86 -14.56
N SER A 138 -4.06 0.33 -14.47
CA SER A 138 -3.55 1.38 -13.58
C SER A 138 -3.74 1.04 -12.09
N THR A 139 -4.84 0.40 -11.71
CA THR A 139 -5.07 -0.06 -10.33
C THR A 139 -4.03 -1.09 -9.89
N VAL A 140 -3.74 -2.08 -10.75
CA VAL A 140 -2.72 -3.10 -10.45
C VAL A 140 -1.35 -2.47 -10.33
N THR A 141 -1.00 -1.58 -11.27
CA THR A 141 0.32 -0.95 -11.29
C THR A 141 0.49 0.04 -10.14
N SER A 142 -0.58 0.72 -9.71
CA SER A 142 -0.60 1.51 -8.47
C SER A 142 -0.28 0.64 -7.24
N GLY A 143 -0.92 -0.54 -7.12
CA GLY A 143 -0.59 -1.50 -6.06
C GLY A 143 0.88 -1.94 -6.06
N LEU A 144 1.43 -2.24 -7.23
CA LEU A 144 2.86 -2.55 -7.38
C LEU A 144 3.76 -1.35 -7.03
N GLY A 145 3.30 -0.12 -7.33
CA GLY A 145 4.01 1.11 -6.97
C GLY A 145 4.23 1.27 -5.47
N ILE A 146 3.29 0.80 -4.63
CA ILE A 146 3.45 0.82 -3.17
C ILE A 146 4.68 -0.01 -2.76
N THR A 147 4.82 -1.21 -3.33
CA THR A 147 5.93 -2.10 -3.01
C THR A 147 7.28 -1.61 -3.52
N ALA A 148 7.29 -0.79 -4.58
CA ALA A 148 8.51 -0.19 -5.12
C ALA A 148 8.86 1.17 -4.47
N SER A 149 7.97 1.72 -3.63
CA SER A 149 8.18 3.04 -3.03
C SER A 149 9.04 2.95 -1.78
N PRO A 150 10.18 3.68 -1.69
CA PRO A 150 11.00 3.72 -0.48
C PRO A 150 10.28 4.42 0.69
N VAL A 151 9.21 5.16 0.39
CA VAL A 151 8.44 5.96 1.34
C VAL A 151 7.17 5.20 1.77
N SER A 152 6.96 3.96 1.37
CA SER A 152 5.74 3.22 1.74
C SER A 152 5.91 2.33 2.97
N ALA A 153 4.85 2.24 3.78
CA ALA A 153 4.79 1.32 4.92
C ALA A 153 4.97 -0.15 4.50
N ALA A 154 4.49 -0.53 3.30
CA ALA A 154 4.67 -1.88 2.79
C ALA A 154 6.15 -2.18 2.51
N MET A 155 6.90 -1.21 2.00
CA MET A 155 8.34 -1.35 1.75
C MET A 155 9.11 -1.43 3.06
N ALA A 156 8.77 -0.62 4.07
CA ALA A 156 9.36 -0.71 5.40
C ALA A 156 9.16 -2.11 6.02
N ALA A 157 7.94 -2.68 5.91
CA ALA A 157 7.68 -4.05 6.35
C ALA A 157 8.51 -5.08 5.56
N TYR A 158 8.66 -4.87 4.25
CA TYR A 158 9.47 -5.73 3.39
C TYR A 158 10.95 -5.72 3.78
N LEU A 159 11.50 -4.55 4.12
CA LEU A 159 12.89 -4.41 4.58
C LEU A 159 13.11 -5.18 5.88
N VAL A 160 12.19 -5.08 6.84
CA VAL A 160 12.26 -5.84 8.11
C VAL A 160 12.21 -7.36 7.84
N LEU A 161 11.37 -7.80 6.90
CA LEU A 161 11.30 -9.21 6.51
C LEU A 161 12.58 -9.68 5.78
N MET A 162 13.20 -8.81 4.99
CA MET A 162 14.42 -9.12 4.22
C MET A 162 15.70 -9.06 5.06
N ALA A 163 15.71 -8.35 6.19
CA ALA A 163 16.88 -8.23 7.07
C ALA A 163 17.48 -9.59 7.47
N GLY A 164 16.64 -10.62 7.68
CA GLY A 164 17.09 -11.98 7.96
C GLY A 164 17.76 -12.74 6.80
N THR A 165 17.77 -12.18 5.58
CA THR A 165 18.29 -12.83 4.37
C THR A 165 19.62 -12.24 3.87
N GLY A 166 20.18 -11.24 4.55
CA GLY A 166 21.47 -10.63 4.20
C GLY A 166 21.41 -9.52 3.15
N TYR A 167 20.20 -9.08 2.75
CA TYR A 167 19.98 -7.88 1.94
C TYR A 167 19.53 -6.73 2.86
N GLU A 168 20.45 -6.22 3.68
CA GLU A 168 20.24 -5.01 4.47
C GLU A 168 20.56 -3.75 3.62
N LEU A 169 19.78 -2.69 3.84
CA LEU A 169 19.92 -1.37 3.21
C LEU A 169 20.57 -0.39 4.18
#